data_AF-X1T0E3-F1
#
_entry.id   AF-X1T0E3-F1
#
_cell.length_a   1.000
_cell.length_b   1.000
_cell.length_c   1.000
_cell.angle_alpha   90.00
_cell.angle_beta   90.00
_cell.angle_gamma   90.00
#
_symmetry.space_group_name_H-M   'P 1'
#
loop_
_entity.id
_entity.type
_entity.pdbx_description
1 polymer ?
#
loop_
_entity_poly.entity_id
_entity_poly.type
_entity_poly.pdbx_seq_one_letter_code
_entity_poly.pdbx_strand_id
1 'polypeptide(L)'
;GLYWRRRDDQKTDTLAYIHFKNIARFWRFVDDHVENKRRLLLIAHNLQFDFMVLGGFSYLRRLGYELSKLIVNGKTNIYTYRKGQKTIMCLDNQNYFNTSIKSLGENVGLPKLDMPAAGDTIKEWYTYCQRDVDIMYHAWRYWLSFIHDHELGTFGRTLASQSFNAYRHRFMAYKVLVHNSVRATELERASYRGGRVECFQLGMLPEREYSLLDINSLYPYCMKVYPYPTRLRYIKNEPSIEQLKRSLVIHAVIANCLVVVKKVQRANSGL
;
A
#
# COMPACT_ATOMS: atom_id res chain seq x y z
N GLY A 1 -24.75 -4.73 -2.43
CA GLY A 1 -23.67 -3.73 -2.46
C GLY A 1 -24.15 -2.46 -1.81
N LEU A 2 -23.24 -1.56 -1.44
CA LEU A 2 -23.56 -0.27 -0.82
C LEU A 2 -23.01 0.86 -1.69
N TYR A 3 -23.86 1.82 -2.05
CA TYR A 3 -23.41 3.11 -2.54
C TYR A 3 -23.22 4.04 -1.35
N TRP A 4 -22.01 4.56 -1.20
CA TRP A 4 -21.66 5.52 -0.16
C TRP A 4 -21.06 6.77 -0.79
N ARG A 5 -21.61 7.93 -0.41
CA ARG A 5 -21.08 9.25 -0.75
C ARG A 5 -20.90 10.06 0.53
N ARG A 6 -19.67 10.48 0.79
CA ARG A 6 -19.40 11.53 1.77
C ARG A 6 -19.93 12.86 1.26
N ARG A 7 -20.56 13.62 2.16
CA ARG A 7 -21.29 14.83 1.80
C ARG A 7 -20.80 16.00 2.64
N ASP A 8 -20.15 16.96 1.98
CA ASP A 8 -19.73 18.20 2.65
C ASP A 8 -20.89 19.21 2.75
N ASP A 9 -21.96 18.99 1.99
CA ASP A 9 -23.13 19.85 1.85
C ASP A 9 -24.29 19.48 2.79
N GLN A 10 -24.16 18.41 3.57
CA GLN A 10 -25.19 17.96 4.52
C GLN A 10 -24.56 17.25 5.72
N LYS A 11 -25.30 17.19 6.83
CA LYS A 11 -24.81 16.65 8.11
C LYS A 11 -24.46 15.15 8.08
N THR A 12 -25.08 14.39 7.17
CA THR A 12 -24.94 12.94 7.09
C THR A 12 -24.55 12.48 5.70
N ASP A 13 -23.73 11.44 5.62
CA ASP A 13 -23.39 10.77 4.36
C ASP A 13 -24.63 10.19 3.67
N THR A 14 -24.56 10.04 2.35
CA THR A 14 -25.57 9.28 1.59
C THR A 14 -25.17 7.80 1.59
N LEU A 15 -26.08 6.95 2.07
CA LEU A 15 -25.95 5.49 2.05
C LEU A 15 -27.15 4.88 1.35
N ALA A 16 -26.92 4.01 0.36
CA ALA A 16 -27.97 3.28 -0.32
C ALA A 16 -27.55 1.81 -0.51
N TYR A 17 -28.30 0.88 0.07
CA TYR A 17 -28.14 -0.54 -0.21
C TYR A 17 -28.79 -0.89 -1.53
N ILE A 18 -28.06 -1.64 -2.35
CA ILE A 18 -28.48 -1.93 -3.72
C ILE A 18 -28.23 -3.40 -4.03
N HIS A 19 -29.26 -4.02 -4.60
CA HIS A 19 -29.26 -5.41 -5.00
C HIS A 19 -29.46 -5.50 -6.51
N PHE A 20 -28.64 -6.34 -7.15
CA PHE A 20 -28.72 -6.59 -8.58
C PHE A 20 -28.91 -8.07 -8.81
N LYS A 21 -29.86 -8.42 -9.70
CA LYS A 21 -30.03 -9.78 -10.24
C LYS A 21 -29.54 -9.89 -11.69
N ASN A 22 -28.94 -8.81 -12.21
CA ASN A 22 -28.54 -8.69 -13.60
C ASN A 22 -27.26 -7.85 -13.72
N ILE A 23 -26.26 -8.40 -14.41
CA ILE A 23 -24.93 -7.78 -14.57
C ILE A 23 -25.01 -6.45 -15.33
N ALA A 24 -25.81 -6.36 -16.38
CA ALA A 24 -25.96 -5.12 -17.15
C ALA A 24 -26.60 -4.01 -16.31
N ARG A 25 -27.57 -4.33 -15.44
CA ARG A 25 -28.14 -3.37 -14.49
C ARG A 25 -27.10 -2.86 -13.48
N PHE A 26 -26.20 -3.73 -13.01
CA PHE A 26 -25.09 -3.32 -12.15
C PHE A 26 -24.17 -2.32 -12.86
N TRP A 27 -23.69 -2.63 -14.08
CA TRP A 27 -22.77 -1.72 -14.79
C TRP A 27 -23.42 -0.42 -15.24
N ARG A 28 -24.70 -0.44 -15.60
CA ARG A 28 -25.46 0.78 -15.86
C ARG A 28 -25.54 1.65 -14.62
N PHE A 29 -25.88 1.05 -13.47
CA PHE A 29 -25.86 1.76 -12.19
C PHE A 29 -24.50 2.40 -11.92
N VAL A 30 -23.40 1.66 -12.11
CA VAL A 30 -22.05 2.20 -11.94
C VAL A 30 -21.83 3.42 -12.84
N ASP A 31 -22.13 3.34 -14.14
CA ASP A 31 -21.93 4.44 -15.10
C ASP A 31 -22.78 5.69 -14.78
N ASP A 32 -24.02 5.48 -14.35
CA ASP A 32 -24.96 6.53 -13.95
C ASP A 32 -24.47 7.29 -12.71
N HIS A 33 -23.67 6.64 -11.84
CA HIS A 33 -23.15 7.21 -10.60
C HIS A 33 -21.73 7.76 -10.72
N VAL A 34 -21.10 7.73 -11.91
CA VAL A 34 -19.82 8.41 -12.16
C VAL A 34 -20.07 9.86 -12.56
N GLU A 35 -19.73 10.78 -11.67
CA GLU A 35 -19.80 12.22 -11.92
C GLU A 35 -18.58 12.73 -12.71
N ASN A 36 -18.77 13.77 -13.53
CA ASN A 36 -17.68 14.42 -14.26
C ASN A 36 -16.67 15.04 -13.29
N LYS A 37 -15.37 14.93 -13.62
CA LYS A 37 -14.23 15.45 -12.84
C LYS A 37 -14.12 14.87 -11.43
N ARG A 38 -14.92 13.84 -11.10
CA ARG A 38 -14.83 13.08 -9.87
C ARG A 38 -14.50 11.62 -10.17
N ARG A 39 -14.03 10.93 -9.13
CA ARG A 39 -13.66 9.53 -9.22
C ARG A 39 -14.66 8.71 -8.42
N LEU A 40 -15.28 7.73 -9.06
CA LEU A 40 -16.02 6.68 -8.37
C LEU A 40 -15.04 5.56 -7.97
N LEU A 41 -15.03 5.19 -6.68
CA LEU A 41 -14.30 4.02 -6.19
C LEU A 41 -15.23 2.81 -6.21
N LEU A 42 -14.81 1.74 -6.86
CA LEU A 42 -15.47 0.44 -6.83
C LEU A 42 -14.60 -0.53 -6.03
N ILE A 43 -15.06 -0.90 -4.83
CA ILE A 43 -14.26 -1.68 -3.88
C ILE A 43 -14.90 -3.04 -3.66
N ALA A 44 -14.10 -4.09 -3.74
CA ALA A 44 -14.49 -5.46 -3.43
C ALA A 44 -13.34 -6.18 -2.70
N HIS A 45 -13.67 -7.20 -1.91
CA HIS A 45 -12.69 -7.99 -1.19
C HIS A 45 -12.29 -9.19 -2.04
N ASN A 46 -11.02 -9.25 -2.49
CA ASN A 46 -10.61 -10.13 -3.60
C ASN A 46 -11.24 -9.69 -4.93
N LEU A 47 -11.06 -8.40 -5.26
CA LEU A 47 -11.69 -7.71 -6.38
C LEU A 47 -11.63 -8.47 -7.70
N GLN A 48 -10.52 -9.15 -7.98
CA GLN A 48 -10.34 -9.88 -9.22
C GLN A 48 -11.46 -10.90 -9.46
N PHE A 49 -11.91 -11.61 -8.42
CA PHE A 49 -12.98 -12.59 -8.54
C PHE A 49 -14.30 -11.94 -8.96
N ASP A 50 -14.80 -10.97 -8.18
CA ASP A 50 -16.06 -10.27 -8.46
C ASP A 50 -16.01 -9.58 -9.82
N PHE A 51 -14.88 -8.94 -10.15
CA PHE A 51 -14.72 -8.21 -11.39
C PHE A 51 -14.78 -9.14 -12.62
N MET A 52 -14.25 -10.37 -12.51
CA MET A 52 -14.34 -11.37 -13.56
C MET A 52 -15.76 -11.95 -13.69
N VAL A 53 -16.42 -12.27 -12.57
CA VAL A 53 -17.83 -12.75 -12.56
C VAL A 53 -18.76 -11.73 -13.18
N LEU A 54 -18.53 -10.44 -12.93
CA LEU A 54 -19.30 -9.34 -13.50
C LEU A 54 -18.89 -8.99 -14.95
N GLY A 55 -17.88 -9.66 -15.52
CA GLY A 55 -17.38 -9.37 -16.86
C GLY A 55 -16.86 -7.94 -17.02
N GLY A 56 -16.27 -7.37 -15.97
CA GLY A 56 -15.99 -5.93 -15.87
C GLY A 56 -15.10 -5.37 -16.98
N PHE A 57 -14.11 -6.12 -17.43
CA PHE A 57 -13.26 -5.73 -18.57
C PHE A 57 -14.09 -5.49 -19.85
N SER A 58 -15.01 -6.40 -20.13
CA SER A 58 -15.86 -6.35 -21.33
C SER A 58 -16.96 -5.29 -21.22
N TYR A 59 -17.63 -5.21 -20.07
CA TYR A 59 -18.75 -4.28 -19.87
C TYR A 59 -18.30 -2.82 -19.84
N LEU A 60 -17.21 -2.50 -19.13
CA LEU A 60 -16.71 -1.12 -19.11
C LEU A 60 -16.26 -0.66 -20.49
N ARG A 61 -15.61 -1.54 -21.27
CA ARG A 61 -15.26 -1.24 -22.68
C ARG A 61 -16.51 -0.98 -23.53
N ARG A 62 -17.57 -1.79 -23.39
CA ARG A 62 -18.86 -1.58 -24.09
C ARG A 62 -19.53 -0.26 -23.71
N LEU A 63 -19.35 0.20 -22.47
CA LEU A 63 -19.84 1.50 -21.98
C LEU A 63 -18.95 2.68 -22.39
N GLY A 64 -17.91 2.45 -23.21
CA GLY A 64 -17.01 3.47 -23.73
C GLY A 64 -15.88 3.87 -22.77
N TYR A 65 -15.61 3.08 -21.73
CA TYR A 65 -14.48 3.33 -20.85
C TYR A 65 -13.21 2.64 -21.36
N GLU A 66 -12.09 3.34 -21.27
CA GLU A 66 -10.76 2.84 -21.59
C GLU A 66 -9.99 2.49 -20.32
N LEU A 67 -9.26 1.37 -20.34
CA LEU A 67 -8.39 0.95 -19.25
C LEU A 67 -7.08 1.75 -19.29
N SER A 68 -6.96 2.75 -18.42
CA SER A 68 -5.80 3.64 -18.34
C SER A 68 -4.70 3.16 -17.39
N LYS A 69 -5.02 2.24 -16.47
CA LYS A 69 -4.06 1.65 -15.54
C LYS A 69 -4.54 0.29 -15.08
N LEU A 70 -3.65 -0.70 -15.11
CA LEU A 70 -3.86 -2.05 -14.63
C LEU A 70 -2.68 -2.42 -13.71
N ILE A 71 -2.96 -2.66 -12.43
CA ILE A 71 -2.00 -3.21 -11.47
C ILE A 71 -2.60 -4.49 -10.93
N VAL A 72 -1.85 -5.58 -11.08
CA VAL A 72 -2.17 -6.90 -10.54
C VAL A 72 -0.91 -7.41 -9.85
N ASN A 73 -0.93 -7.47 -8.52
CA ASN A 73 0.20 -7.97 -7.74
C ASN A 73 -0.29 -8.61 -6.43
N GLY A 74 -0.53 -9.91 -6.46
CA GLY A 74 -1.12 -10.65 -5.35
C GLY A 74 -2.43 -10.03 -4.89
N LYS A 75 -2.45 -9.53 -3.64
CA LYS A 75 -3.61 -8.87 -3.03
C LYS A 75 -3.76 -7.39 -3.38
N THR A 76 -2.82 -6.83 -4.17
CA THR A 76 -2.87 -5.45 -4.65
C THR A 76 -3.40 -5.42 -6.07
N ASN A 77 -4.71 -5.21 -6.21
CA ASN A 77 -5.37 -5.07 -7.51
C ASN A 77 -5.98 -3.66 -7.66
N ILE A 78 -5.57 -2.93 -8.70
CA ILE A 78 -6.00 -1.55 -8.95
C ILE A 78 -6.24 -1.35 -10.44
N TYR A 79 -7.49 -1.08 -10.83
CA TYR A 79 -7.87 -0.87 -12.23
C TYR A 79 -8.45 0.54 -12.38
N THR A 80 -7.91 1.35 -13.28
CA THR A 80 -8.44 2.70 -13.54
C THR A 80 -9.01 2.80 -14.95
N TYR A 81 -10.30 3.08 -15.02
CA TYR A 81 -11.05 3.26 -16.25
C TYR A 81 -11.44 4.72 -16.46
N ARG A 82 -11.39 5.20 -17.70
CA ARG A 82 -11.69 6.60 -18.06
C ARG A 82 -12.62 6.69 -19.25
N LYS A 83 -13.57 7.63 -19.20
CA LYS A 83 -14.48 8.01 -20.30
C LYS A 83 -14.66 9.53 -20.26
N GLY A 84 -13.96 10.27 -21.12
CA GLY A 84 -13.92 11.72 -21.05
C GLY A 84 -13.48 12.21 -19.65
N GLN A 85 -14.32 12.97 -18.97
CA GLN A 85 -14.06 13.47 -17.60
C GLN A 85 -14.50 12.51 -16.48
N LYS A 86 -15.10 11.36 -16.82
CA LYS A 86 -15.53 10.33 -15.85
C LYS A 86 -14.38 9.37 -15.54
N THR A 87 -14.17 9.07 -14.25
CA THR A 87 -13.15 8.10 -13.81
C THR A 87 -13.73 7.07 -12.85
N ILE A 88 -13.54 5.79 -13.16
CA ILE A 88 -13.80 4.67 -12.25
C ILE A 88 -12.47 4.09 -11.80
N MET A 89 -12.31 3.88 -10.50
CA MET A 89 -11.17 3.20 -9.93
C MET A 89 -11.63 1.99 -9.14
N CYS A 90 -11.33 0.82 -9.66
CA CYS A 90 -11.55 -0.43 -8.97
C CYS A 90 -10.37 -0.69 -8.04
N LEU A 91 -10.65 -1.02 -6.79
CA LEU A 91 -9.64 -1.19 -5.74
C LEU A 91 -9.94 -2.47 -4.94
N ASP A 92 -8.94 -3.33 -4.79
CA ASP A 92 -9.06 -4.46 -3.86
C ASP A 92 -9.05 -3.96 -2.42
N ASN A 93 -10.01 -4.41 -1.61
CA ASN A 93 -10.03 -4.15 -0.19
C ASN A 93 -8.74 -4.62 0.49
N GLN A 94 -8.17 -5.74 0.03
CA GLN A 94 -6.97 -6.34 0.62
C GLN A 94 -5.69 -5.52 0.39
N ASN A 95 -5.72 -4.53 -0.49
CA ASN A 95 -4.62 -3.57 -0.67
C ASN A 95 -4.46 -2.63 0.55
N TYR A 96 -5.53 -2.45 1.35
CA TYR A 96 -5.50 -1.67 2.60
C TYR A 96 -5.67 -2.57 3.82
N PHE A 97 -6.59 -3.52 3.74
CA PHE A 97 -6.92 -4.42 4.85
C PHE A 97 -6.52 -5.83 4.45
N ASN A 98 -5.22 -6.14 4.57
CA ASN A 98 -4.63 -7.43 4.19
C ASN A 98 -4.95 -8.53 5.22
N THR A 99 -6.24 -8.83 5.38
CA THR A 99 -6.79 -9.87 6.25
C THR A 99 -8.08 -10.40 5.63
N SER A 100 -8.70 -11.42 6.21
CA SER A 100 -10.02 -11.92 5.79
C SER A 100 -11.15 -10.98 6.23
N ILE A 101 -12.31 -11.01 5.55
CA ILE A 101 -13.51 -10.28 6.02
C ILE A 101 -13.89 -10.67 7.46
N LYS A 102 -13.71 -11.93 7.85
CA LYS A 102 -14.00 -12.38 9.23
C LYS A 102 -13.14 -11.64 10.26
N SER A 103 -11.82 -11.65 10.08
CA SER A 103 -10.89 -10.96 10.96
C SER A 103 -11.07 -9.44 10.89
N LEU A 104 -11.38 -8.88 9.71
CA LEU A 104 -11.72 -7.47 9.60
C LEU A 104 -12.97 -7.11 10.41
N GLY A 105 -13.99 -7.97 10.38
CA GLY A 105 -15.23 -7.84 11.15
C GLY A 105 -14.98 -7.80 12.65
N GLU A 106 -14.15 -8.71 13.17
CA GLU A 106 -13.71 -8.71 14.57
C GLU A 106 -13.03 -7.38 14.95
N ASN A 107 -12.14 -6.87 14.10
CA ASN A 107 -11.43 -5.61 14.34
C ASN A 107 -12.33 -4.37 14.34
N VAL A 108 -13.41 -4.35 13.54
CA VAL A 108 -14.35 -3.22 13.49
C VAL A 108 -15.57 -3.39 14.40
N GLY A 109 -15.59 -4.45 15.23
CA GLY A 109 -16.70 -4.73 16.15
C GLY A 109 -17.98 -5.24 15.46
N LEU A 110 -17.87 -5.76 14.24
CA LEU A 110 -18.96 -6.34 13.47
C LEU A 110 -18.59 -7.77 13.02
N PRO A 111 -18.81 -8.79 13.87
CA PRO A 111 -18.51 -10.16 13.50
C PRO A 111 -19.19 -10.58 12.20
N LYS A 112 -18.47 -11.35 11.38
CA LYS A 112 -19.02 -11.94 10.15
C LYS A 112 -20.11 -12.97 10.52
N LEU A 113 -21.19 -13.00 9.75
CA LEU A 113 -22.22 -14.03 9.88
C LEU A 113 -21.74 -15.37 9.30
N ASP A 114 -22.33 -16.46 9.75
CA ASP A 114 -22.14 -17.76 9.14
C ASP A 114 -22.72 -17.78 7.72
N MET A 115 -22.05 -18.49 6.82
CA MET A 115 -22.48 -18.57 5.43
C MET A 115 -23.75 -19.40 5.34
N PRO A 116 -24.83 -18.89 4.70
CA PRO A 116 -26.05 -19.65 4.48
C PRO A 116 -25.80 -20.94 3.68
N ALA A 117 -26.63 -21.95 3.91
CA ALA A 117 -26.64 -23.17 3.13
C ALA A 117 -27.21 -22.92 1.71
N ALA A 118 -26.89 -23.82 0.77
CA ALA A 118 -27.34 -23.67 -0.62
C ALA A 118 -28.88 -23.64 -0.78
N GLY A 119 -29.61 -24.26 0.14
CA GLY A 119 -31.08 -24.28 0.15
C GLY A 119 -31.74 -23.09 0.85
N ASP A 120 -30.95 -22.22 1.50
CA ASP A 120 -31.48 -21.09 2.27
C ASP A 120 -32.08 -20.02 1.36
N THR A 121 -32.93 -19.18 1.93
CA THR A 121 -33.67 -18.17 1.19
C THR A 121 -32.74 -17.09 0.64
N ILE A 122 -33.16 -16.46 -0.45
CA ILE A 122 -32.43 -15.31 -1.01
C ILE A 122 -32.28 -14.16 0.00
N LYS A 123 -33.20 -14.05 0.97
CA LYS A 123 -33.15 -13.04 2.03
C LYS A 123 -32.01 -13.30 3.00
N GLU A 124 -31.75 -14.56 3.35
CA GLU A 124 -30.63 -14.96 4.20
C GLU A 124 -29.30 -14.70 3.50
N TRP A 125 -29.20 -15.10 2.22
CA TRP A 125 -28.05 -14.76 1.37
C TRP A 125 -27.79 -13.25 1.28
N TYR A 126 -28.84 -12.44 1.11
CA TYR A 126 -28.69 -10.98 1.10
C TYR A 126 -28.25 -10.43 2.45
N THR A 127 -28.77 -10.96 3.56
CA THR A 127 -28.38 -10.53 4.91
C THR A 127 -26.90 -10.83 5.16
N TYR A 128 -26.43 -12.02 4.78
CA TYR A 128 -25.02 -12.41 4.83
C TYR A 128 -24.15 -11.50 3.95
N CYS A 129 -24.51 -11.29 2.68
CA CYS A 129 -23.77 -10.41 1.78
C CYS A 129 -23.76 -8.95 2.25
N GLN A 130 -24.85 -8.48 2.85
CA GLN A 130 -24.91 -7.14 3.41
C GLN A 130 -23.96 -7.01 4.60
N ARG A 131 -23.88 -8.00 5.50
CA ARG A 131 -22.89 -7.99 6.59
C ARG A 131 -21.46 -7.81 6.09
N ASP A 132 -21.07 -8.52 5.02
CA ASP A 132 -19.72 -8.41 4.46
C ASP A 132 -19.44 -7.00 3.93
N VAL A 133 -20.43 -6.38 3.30
CA VAL A 133 -20.36 -4.99 2.83
C VAL A 133 -20.29 -4.00 3.99
N ASP A 134 -21.05 -4.23 5.07
CA ASP A 134 -21.07 -3.38 6.26
C ASP A 134 -19.71 -3.38 6.94
N ILE A 135 -19.10 -4.55 7.11
CA ILE A 135 -17.73 -4.69 7.65
C ILE A 135 -16.75 -3.84 6.83
N MET A 136 -16.80 -3.95 5.49
CA MET A 136 -15.95 -3.15 4.61
C MET A 136 -16.23 -1.65 4.75
N TYR A 137 -17.51 -1.24 4.77
CA TYR A 137 -17.91 0.15 4.92
C TYR A 137 -17.36 0.75 6.22
N HIS A 138 -17.49 0.05 7.35
CA HIS A 138 -16.98 0.51 8.63
C HIS A 138 -15.45 0.65 8.63
N ALA A 139 -14.72 -0.30 8.04
CA ALA A 139 -13.27 -0.21 7.90
C ALA A 139 -12.84 0.99 7.05
N TRP A 140 -13.49 1.21 5.89
CA TRP A 140 -13.20 2.33 5.01
C TRP A 140 -13.60 3.68 5.60
N ARG A 141 -14.73 3.76 6.29
CA ARG A 141 -15.17 4.96 6.99
C ARG A 141 -14.16 5.36 8.05
N TYR A 142 -13.73 4.40 8.87
CA TYR A 142 -12.69 4.63 9.86
C TYR A 142 -11.40 5.14 9.21
N TRP A 143 -10.90 4.46 8.18
CA TRP A 143 -9.67 4.83 7.50
C TRP A 143 -9.72 6.22 6.85
N LEU A 144 -10.81 6.55 6.15
CA LEU A 144 -10.97 7.85 5.49
C LEU A 144 -11.22 8.98 6.50
N SER A 145 -11.85 8.71 7.64
CA SER A 145 -11.89 9.66 8.77
C SER A 145 -10.50 9.86 9.36
N PHE A 146 -9.77 8.78 9.66
CA PHE A 146 -8.40 8.86 10.19
C PHE A 146 -7.47 9.72 9.31
N ILE A 147 -7.54 9.57 7.98
CA ILE A 147 -6.78 10.42 7.05
C ILE A 147 -7.18 11.89 7.16
N HIS A 148 -8.47 12.18 7.28
CA HIS A 148 -8.98 13.54 7.36
C HIS A 148 -8.65 14.19 8.71
N ASP A 149 -9.01 13.53 9.81
CA ASP A 149 -8.92 14.02 11.18
C ASP A 149 -7.46 14.25 11.62
N HIS A 150 -6.52 13.50 11.06
CA HIS A 150 -5.08 13.68 11.30
C HIS A 150 -4.36 14.46 10.19
N GLU A 151 -5.11 15.07 9.27
CA GLU A 151 -4.59 15.90 8.16
C GLU A 151 -3.50 15.16 7.36
N LEU A 152 -3.73 13.90 6.98
CA LEU A 152 -2.72 13.05 6.33
C LEU A 152 -2.67 13.20 4.80
N GLY A 153 -3.23 14.31 4.31
CA GLY A 153 -3.20 14.70 2.90
C GLY A 153 -4.22 13.93 2.07
N THR A 154 -4.04 13.97 0.75
CA THR A 154 -4.97 13.31 -0.18
C THR A 154 -4.90 11.79 -0.08
N PHE A 155 -6.06 11.13 -0.24
CA PHE A 155 -6.17 9.67 -0.32
C PHE A 155 -5.21 9.08 -1.38
N GLY A 156 -4.25 8.28 -0.91
CA GLY A 156 -3.38 7.43 -1.73
C GLY A 156 -4.15 6.27 -2.35
N ARG A 157 -3.55 5.56 -3.30
CA ARG A 157 -4.15 4.34 -3.91
C ARG A 157 -3.63 3.04 -3.30
N THR A 158 -2.57 3.14 -2.52
CA THR A 158 -1.92 2.07 -1.75
C THR A 158 -1.52 2.65 -0.39
N LEU A 159 -1.31 1.79 0.61
CA LEU A 159 -0.78 2.21 1.91
C LEU A 159 0.53 2.99 1.76
N ALA A 160 1.47 2.52 0.93
CA ALA A 160 2.72 3.23 0.66
C ALA A 160 2.50 4.64 0.09
N SER A 161 1.59 4.79 -0.87
CA SER A 161 1.27 6.11 -1.42
C SER A 161 0.55 7.01 -0.41
N GLN A 162 -0.29 6.44 0.48
CA GLN A 162 -0.90 7.21 1.57
C GLN A 162 0.16 7.70 2.55
N SER A 163 1.08 6.82 2.98
CA SER A 163 2.18 7.19 3.87
C SER A 163 3.05 8.29 3.26
N PHE A 164 3.34 8.22 1.96
CA PHE A 164 4.12 9.26 1.29
C PHE A 164 3.34 10.57 1.12
N ASN A 165 2.02 10.52 0.90
CA ASN A 165 1.17 11.72 0.89
C ASN A 165 1.16 12.40 2.27
N ALA A 166 1.02 11.62 3.34
CA ALA A 166 1.07 12.11 4.71
C ALA A 166 2.42 12.77 5.01
N TYR A 167 3.53 12.10 4.66
CA TYR A 167 4.88 12.65 4.80
C TYR A 167 5.01 13.99 4.07
N ARG A 168 4.64 14.07 2.79
CA ARG A 168 4.73 15.30 1.99
C ARG A 168 3.87 16.44 2.54
N HIS A 169 2.69 16.12 3.07
CA HIS A 169 1.75 17.14 3.52
C HIS A 169 2.13 17.72 4.88
N ARG A 170 2.56 16.88 5.83
CA ARG A 170 2.78 17.30 7.23
C ARG A 170 4.24 17.32 7.68
N PHE A 171 5.08 16.45 7.14
CA PHE A 171 6.36 16.10 7.76
C PHE A 171 7.60 16.37 6.89
N MET A 172 7.42 16.73 5.61
CA MET A 172 8.51 16.96 4.68
C MET A 172 9.15 18.35 4.90
N ALA A 173 10.19 18.39 5.72
CA ALA A 173 10.95 19.61 5.98
C ALA A 173 11.83 20.06 4.79
N TYR A 174 12.23 19.13 3.91
CA TYR A 174 13.13 19.38 2.79
C TYR A 174 12.61 18.73 1.51
N LYS A 175 12.82 19.39 0.36
CA LYS A 175 12.51 18.80 -0.95
C LYS A 175 13.48 17.66 -1.25
N VAL A 176 12.93 16.46 -1.47
CA VAL A 176 13.67 15.31 -1.99
C VAL A 176 13.66 15.38 -3.52
N LEU A 177 14.83 15.51 -4.13
CA LEU A 177 15.00 15.67 -5.57
C LEU A 177 15.46 14.35 -6.21
N VAL A 178 14.91 14.08 -7.39
CA VAL A 178 15.30 12.94 -8.23
C VAL A 178 16.15 13.47 -9.39
N HIS A 179 17.26 12.82 -9.69
CA HIS A 179 18.09 13.12 -10.86
C HIS A 179 17.91 12.07 -11.96
N ASN A 180 18.39 12.37 -13.16
CA ASN A 180 18.36 11.48 -14.31
C ASN A 180 19.73 10.86 -14.67
N SER A 181 20.76 11.05 -13.84
CA SER A 181 22.05 10.38 -14.05
C SER A 181 21.92 8.87 -13.89
N VAL A 182 22.06 8.15 -15.01
CA VAL A 182 22.03 6.67 -15.07
C VAL A 182 23.13 6.11 -14.17
N ARG A 183 24.34 6.64 -14.30
CA ARG A 183 25.51 6.15 -13.55
C ARG A 183 25.39 6.31 -12.03
N ALA A 184 24.86 7.43 -11.55
CA ALA A 184 24.59 7.57 -10.11
C ALA A 184 23.50 6.58 -9.67
N THR A 185 22.42 6.45 -10.44
CA THR A 185 21.32 5.51 -10.15
C THR A 185 21.82 4.06 -10.06
N GLU A 186 22.71 3.64 -10.95
CA GLU A 186 23.33 2.31 -10.92
C GLU A 186 24.12 2.08 -9.64
N LEU A 187 24.96 3.04 -9.25
CA LEU A 187 25.76 2.97 -8.03
C LEU A 187 24.87 2.97 -6.77
N GLU A 188 23.83 3.80 -6.74
CA GLU A 188 22.83 3.85 -5.67
C GLU A 188 22.12 2.52 -5.51
N ARG A 189 21.61 1.93 -6.60
CA ARG A 189 20.96 0.62 -6.59
C ARG A 189 21.93 -0.50 -6.17
N ALA A 190 23.17 -0.45 -6.66
CA ALA A 190 24.21 -1.40 -6.29
C ALA A 190 24.61 -1.30 -4.82
N SER A 191 24.38 -0.16 -4.16
CA SER A 191 24.62 0.04 -2.73
C SER A 191 23.42 -0.29 -1.83
N TYR A 192 22.21 -0.42 -2.40
CA TYR A 192 21.01 -0.70 -1.64
C TYR A 192 21.06 -2.12 -1.04
N ARG A 193 20.89 -2.22 0.28
CA ARG A 193 20.95 -3.48 1.03
C ARG A 193 19.72 -3.58 1.94
N GLY A 194 19.27 -4.82 2.19
CA GLY A 194 18.20 -5.10 3.14
C GLY A 194 18.67 -5.13 4.59
N GLY A 195 17.80 -5.60 5.49
CA GLY A 195 18.18 -5.85 6.87
C GLY A 195 19.25 -6.95 6.99
N ARG A 196 20.06 -6.89 8.05
CA ARG A 196 21.03 -7.96 8.37
C ARG A 196 20.28 -9.22 8.78
N VAL A 197 20.52 -10.30 8.07
CA VAL A 197 20.02 -11.65 8.40
C VAL A 197 21.23 -12.57 8.39
N GLU A 198 21.51 -13.20 9.53
CA GLU A 198 22.68 -14.07 9.71
C GLU A 198 22.33 -15.21 10.67
N CYS A 199 22.84 -16.40 10.36
CA CYS A 199 22.72 -17.57 11.23
C CYS A 199 24.02 -17.72 12.03
N PHE A 200 23.94 -17.54 13.35
CA PHE A 200 25.11 -17.68 14.22
C PHE A 200 25.44 -19.14 14.57
N GLN A 201 24.43 -20.02 14.59
CA GLN A 201 24.60 -21.44 14.88
C GLN A 201 23.59 -22.27 14.10
N LEU A 202 24.06 -23.38 13.51
CA LEU A 202 23.24 -24.38 12.85
C LEU A 202 22.97 -25.55 13.81
N GLY A 203 21.77 -26.10 13.78
CA GLY A 203 21.37 -27.24 14.61
C GLY A 203 20.74 -26.82 15.94
N MET A 204 20.73 -27.76 16.90
CA MET A 204 20.12 -27.54 18.21
C MET A 204 20.93 -26.53 19.02
N LEU A 205 20.23 -25.53 19.56
CA LEU A 205 20.80 -24.62 20.53
C LEU A 205 20.93 -25.34 21.88
N PRO A 206 21.99 -25.08 22.69
CA PRO A 206 22.13 -25.65 24.02
C PRO A 206 20.93 -25.32 24.92
N GLU A 207 20.64 -26.18 25.89
CA GLU A 207 19.58 -25.94 26.87
C GLU A 207 20.01 -24.84 27.85
N ARG A 208 19.43 -23.64 27.68
CA ARG A 208 19.65 -22.46 28.52
C ARG A 208 18.52 -21.45 28.29
N GLU A 209 18.48 -20.40 29.08
CA GLU A 209 17.55 -19.30 28.87
C GLU A 209 17.93 -18.47 27.65
N TYR A 210 16.93 -18.15 26.82
CA TYR A 210 17.06 -17.29 25.66
C TYR A 210 16.10 -16.12 25.78
N SER A 211 16.55 -14.93 25.40
CA SER A 211 15.72 -13.74 25.30
C SER A 211 15.69 -13.24 23.85
N LEU A 212 14.50 -12.94 23.35
CA LEU A 212 14.31 -12.28 22.06
C LEU A 212 14.08 -10.79 22.29
N LEU A 213 14.93 -9.96 21.68
CA LEU A 213 14.83 -8.50 21.75
C LEU A 213 14.53 -7.94 20.37
N ASP A 214 13.62 -6.98 20.31
CA ASP A 214 13.24 -6.27 19.08
C ASP A 214 13.33 -4.75 19.29
N ILE A 215 13.69 -4.02 18.23
CA ILE A 215 13.79 -2.56 18.27
C ILE A 215 12.46 -1.97 17.80
N ASN A 216 11.77 -1.29 18.71
CA ASN A 216 10.53 -0.58 18.41
C ASN A 216 10.72 0.40 17.24
N SER A 217 10.14 0.06 16.08
CA SER A 217 10.14 0.92 14.88
C SER A 217 11.54 1.39 14.45
N LEU A 218 12.48 0.45 14.26
CA LEU A 218 13.87 0.74 13.87
C LEU A 218 14.01 1.76 12.72
N TYR A 219 13.39 1.52 11.56
CA TYR A 219 13.55 2.42 10.40
C TYR A 219 12.96 3.82 10.67
N PRO A 220 11.72 3.97 11.18
CA PRO A 220 11.22 5.28 11.60
C PRO A 220 12.12 6.01 12.60
N TYR A 221 12.68 5.30 13.59
CA TYR A 221 13.61 5.90 14.54
C TYR A 221 14.86 6.43 13.83
N CYS A 222 15.50 5.61 12.97
CA CYS A 222 16.65 6.03 12.20
C CYS A 222 16.34 7.24 11.30
N MET A 223 15.21 7.21 10.58
CA MET A 223 14.73 8.29 9.72
C MET A 223 14.51 9.61 10.46
N LYS A 224 14.14 9.55 11.75
CA LYS A 224 13.94 10.72 12.61
C LYS A 224 15.26 11.28 13.15
N VAL A 225 16.21 10.41 13.49
CA VAL A 225 17.41 10.76 14.27
C VAL A 225 18.60 11.14 13.38
N TYR A 226 18.77 10.48 12.25
CA TYR A 226 19.97 10.64 11.42
C TYR A 226 19.74 11.54 10.20
N PRO A 227 20.81 12.19 9.69
CA PRO A 227 20.73 12.93 8.43
C PRO A 227 20.70 11.97 7.22
N TYR A 228 19.91 12.35 6.21
CA TYR A 228 19.77 11.58 4.96
C TYR A 228 19.98 12.47 3.72
N PRO A 229 20.49 11.91 2.61
CA PRO A 229 20.66 12.65 1.36
C PRO A 229 19.29 13.01 0.76
N THR A 230 19.15 14.25 0.30
CA THR A 230 17.92 14.76 -0.35
C THR A 230 18.10 15.10 -1.82
N ARG A 231 19.34 15.16 -2.31
CA ARG A 231 19.68 15.41 -3.72
C ARG A 231 21.09 14.92 -4.04
N LEU A 232 21.31 14.50 -5.28
CA LEU A 232 22.66 14.29 -5.80
C LEU A 232 23.40 15.62 -5.89
N ARG A 233 24.64 15.65 -5.39
CA ARG A 233 25.50 16.84 -5.41
C ARG A 233 26.41 16.86 -6.62
N TYR A 234 27.16 15.78 -6.83
CA TYR A 234 28.06 15.60 -7.95
C TYR A 234 28.47 14.13 -8.03
N ILE A 235 29.06 13.76 -9.16
CA ILE A 235 29.67 12.45 -9.39
C ILE A 235 31.14 12.70 -9.72
N LYS A 236 32.05 11.87 -9.20
CA LYS A 236 33.47 11.92 -9.51
C LYS A 236 33.97 10.57 -10.00
N ASN A 237 34.90 10.61 -10.95
CA ASN A 237 35.63 9.44 -11.43
C ASN A 237 36.94 9.39 -10.67
N GLU A 238 37.29 8.20 -10.18
CA GLU A 238 38.61 7.94 -9.59
C GLU A 238 39.07 9.06 -8.63
N PRO A 239 38.23 9.46 -7.65
CA PRO A 239 38.63 10.49 -6.72
C PRO A 239 39.84 10.01 -5.89
N SER A 240 40.77 10.92 -5.60
CA SER A 240 41.84 10.61 -4.65
C SER A 240 41.25 10.32 -3.26
N ILE A 241 42.00 9.59 -2.42
CA ILE A 241 41.58 9.29 -1.04
C ILE A 241 41.30 10.57 -0.25
N GLU A 242 42.09 11.63 -0.46
CA GLU A 242 41.92 12.94 0.16
C GLU A 242 40.63 13.62 -0.30
N GLN A 243 40.29 13.51 -1.58
CA GLN A 243 39.04 14.03 -2.12
C GLN A 243 37.82 13.28 -1.55
N LEU A 244 37.93 11.96 -1.38
CA LEU A 244 36.90 11.14 -0.75
C LEU A 244 36.73 11.51 0.73
N LYS A 245 37.83 11.63 1.49
CA LYS A 245 37.82 12.07 2.89
C LYS A 245 37.14 13.43 3.05
N ARG A 246 37.48 14.42 2.21
CA ARG A 246 36.84 15.74 2.23
C ARG A 246 35.34 15.66 1.95
N SER A 247 34.91 14.79 1.03
CA SER A 247 33.50 14.63 0.69
C SER A 247 32.69 14.01 1.84
N LEU A 248 33.26 13.02 2.55
CA LEU A 248 32.60 12.34 3.68
C LEU A 248 32.31 13.26 4.88
N VAL A 249 33.03 14.38 5.02
CA VAL A 249 32.80 15.35 6.11
C VAL A 249 31.45 16.05 5.96
N ILE A 250 31.01 16.30 4.72
CA ILE A 250 29.85 17.17 4.43
C ILE A 250 28.73 16.48 3.64
N HIS A 251 28.99 15.28 3.10
CA HIS A 251 28.07 14.57 2.22
C HIS A 251 27.93 13.11 2.62
N ALA A 252 26.75 12.54 2.39
CA ALA A 252 26.59 11.10 2.29
C ALA A 252 27.21 10.65 0.96
N VAL A 253 28.17 9.73 1.02
CA VAL A 253 28.93 9.26 -0.15
C VAL A 253 28.65 7.79 -0.40
N ILE A 254 28.39 7.47 -1.66
CA ILE A 254 28.37 6.09 -2.17
C ILE A 254 29.55 5.96 -3.12
N ALA A 255 30.38 4.94 -2.94
CA ALA A 255 31.59 4.74 -3.73
C ALA A 255 31.90 3.24 -3.89
N ASN A 256 32.46 2.90 -5.05
CA ASN A 256 33.11 1.61 -5.26
C ASN A 256 34.56 1.74 -4.81
N CYS A 257 34.97 0.93 -3.84
CA CYS A 257 36.29 0.99 -3.25
C CYS A 257 36.96 -0.38 -3.33
N LEU A 258 38.23 -0.41 -3.73
CA LEU A 258 39.08 -1.58 -3.48
C LEU A 258 39.55 -1.51 -2.02
N VAL A 259 39.18 -2.51 -1.23
CA VAL A 259 39.55 -2.58 0.18
C VAL A 259 40.55 -3.70 0.41
N VAL A 260 41.65 -3.40 1.11
CA VAL A 260 42.61 -4.41 1.55
C VAL A 260 42.14 -4.96 2.89
N VAL A 261 41.61 -6.17 2.87
CA VAL A 261 41.19 -6.86 4.09
C VAL A 261 42.39 -7.61 4.68
N LYS A 262 42.91 -7.16 5.82
CA LYS A 262 43.91 -7.94 6.56
C LYS A 262 43.20 -9.17 7.15
N LYS A 263 43.68 -10.38 6.84
CA LYS A 263 43.18 -11.60 7.48
C LYS A 263 43.40 -11.48 8.99
N VAL A 264 42.32 -11.33 9.74
CA VAL A 264 42.35 -11.54 11.19
C VAL A 264 42.40 -13.05 11.37
N GLN A 265 43.53 -13.58 11.87
CA GLN A 265 43.54 -14.93 12.43
C GLN A 265 42.50 -14.94 13.55
N ARG A 266 41.37 -15.61 13.34
CA ARG A 266 40.50 -15.98 14.46
C ARG A 266 41.37 -16.84 15.35
N ALA A 267 41.73 -16.34 16.53
CA ALA A 267 42.22 -17.20 17.58
C ALA A 267 41.16 -18.29 17.76
N ASN A 268 41.56 -19.55 17.56
CA ASN A 268 40.77 -20.68 18.01
C ASN A 268 40.68 -20.59 19.53
N SER A 269 39.73 -19.80 20.04
CA SER A 269 39.25 -19.98 21.40
C SER A 269 38.40 -21.23 21.37
N GLY A 270 39.06 -22.38 21.49
CA GLY A 270 38.39 -23.62 21.83
C GLY A 270 37.74 -23.46 23.18
N LEU A 271 36.41 -23.50 23.21
CA LEU A 271 35.56 -23.91 24.31
C LEU A 271 34.29 -24.53 23.70
#